data_AF-A0A9R0Q8Z3-F1
#
_entry.id   AF-A0A9R0Q8Z3-F1
#
_cell.length_a   1.000
_cell.length_b   1.000
_cell.length_c   1.000
_cell.angle_alpha   90.00
_cell.angle_beta   90.00
_cell.angle_gamma   90.00
#
_symmetry.space_group_name_H-M   'P 1'
#
loop_
_entity.id
_entity.type
_entity.pdbx_description
1 polymer ?
#
loop_
_entity_poly.entity_id
_entity_poly.type
_entity_poly.pdbx_seq_one_letter_code
_entity_poly.pdbx_strand_id
1 'polypeptide(L)'
;MIQKACAVQEPGRAEADFGRYDVKRVVHTIYILFSRSEIPTAKEDQEITDLADLSTPLPEWFTEEDLAVYTSLYEKSGFVYPLQMPYRSLHKRQPIEDPKFEVPVFVVMGEKDYVIKFPGVEAVLKNGTMEKFAPDLKITYIPEGSHFVQEQFPDKVNELLLGFLKDHPVA
;
A
#
# COMPACT_ATOMS: atom_id res chain seq x y z
N MET A 1 -11.38 23.42 0.62
CA MET A 1 -10.88 22.76 -0.61
C MET A 1 -10.63 21.31 -0.25
N ILE A 2 -11.45 20.38 -0.75
CA ILE A 2 -11.28 18.95 -0.44
C ILE A 2 -10.12 18.47 -1.30
N GLN A 3 -8.96 18.33 -0.67
CA GLN A 3 -7.76 17.76 -1.27
C GLN A 3 -8.11 16.33 -1.72
N LYS A 4 -8.19 16.09 -3.03
CA LYS A 4 -8.58 14.81 -3.65
C LYS A 4 -7.46 13.77 -3.48
N ALA A 5 -7.14 13.39 -2.26
CA ALA A 5 -6.11 12.40 -1.93
C ALA A 5 -6.49 10.95 -2.32
N CYS A 6 -7.65 10.74 -2.95
CA CYS A 6 -8.12 9.38 -3.26
C CYS A 6 -9.10 9.35 -4.44
N ALA A 7 -8.61 9.55 -5.67
CA ALA A 7 -9.41 9.41 -6.91
C ALA A 7 -10.04 8.01 -7.09
N VAL A 8 -9.63 7.04 -6.29
CA VAL A 8 -10.10 5.65 -6.32
C VAL A 8 -11.42 5.39 -5.59
N GLN A 9 -11.86 6.29 -4.70
CA GLN A 9 -13.13 6.11 -3.98
C GLN A 9 -14.36 6.44 -4.84
N GLU A 10 -14.24 7.38 -5.77
CA GLU A 10 -15.32 7.74 -6.70
C GLU A 10 -15.46 6.65 -7.78
N PRO A 11 -16.61 5.95 -7.87
CA PRO A 11 -16.82 4.94 -8.91
C PRO A 11 -16.71 5.54 -10.30
N GLY A 12 -15.95 4.90 -11.19
CA GLY A 12 -15.78 5.30 -12.59
C GLY A 12 -14.65 6.28 -12.84
N ARG A 13 -14.22 7.09 -11.86
CA ARG A 13 -13.15 8.07 -12.06
C ARG A 13 -11.79 7.43 -12.28
N ALA A 14 -11.38 6.51 -11.41
CA ALA A 14 -10.13 5.78 -11.56
C ALA A 14 -10.14 4.87 -12.80
N GLU A 15 -11.28 4.28 -13.16
CA GLU A 15 -11.41 3.51 -14.40
C GLU A 15 -11.26 4.40 -15.64
N ALA A 16 -11.86 5.59 -15.65
CA ALA A 16 -11.70 6.55 -16.73
C ALA A 16 -10.25 7.02 -16.84
N ASP A 17 -9.60 7.29 -15.71
CA ASP A 17 -8.19 7.67 -15.65
C ASP A 17 -7.27 6.57 -16.21
N PHE A 18 -7.40 5.35 -15.69
CA PHE A 18 -6.58 4.21 -16.08
C PHE A 18 -6.85 3.80 -17.53
N GLY A 19 -8.08 3.95 -18.01
CA GLY A 19 -8.48 3.67 -19.38
C GLY A 19 -7.87 4.61 -20.43
N ARG A 20 -7.20 5.69 -20.03
CA ARG A 20 -6.44 6.58 -20.93
C ARG A 20 -5.16 5.94 -21.47
N TYR A 21 -4.66 4.89 -20.80
CA TYR A 21 -3.33 4.32 -21.06
C TYR A 21 -3.32 2.79 -21.07
N ASP A 22 -2.23 2.20 -21.56
CA ASP A 22 -1.99 0.77 -21.42
C ASP A 22 -1.71 0.37 -19.96
N VAL A 23 -1.82 -0.93 -19.68
CA VAL A 23 -1.64 -1.47 -18.33
C VAL A 23 -0.23 -1.21 -17.80
N LYS A 24 0.79 -1.30 -18.66
CA LYS A 24 2.19 -1.06 -18.28
C LYS A 24 2.35 0.34 -17.70
N ARG A 25 1.80 1.35 -18.39
CA ARG A 25 1.82 2.75 -17.98
C ARG A 25 1.14 2.98 -16.63
N VAL A 26 0.02 2.30 -16.37
CA VAL A 26 -0.71 2.41 -15.10
C VAL A 26 0.09 1.78 -13.96
N VAL A 27 0.56 0.53 -14.12
CA VAL A 27 1.34 -0.19 -13.10
C VAL A 27 2.64 0.54 -12.78
N HIS A 28 3.35 1.02 -13.80
CA HIS A 28 4.57 1.82 -13.65
C HIS A 28 4.32 3.08 -12.80
N THR A 29 3.21 3.77 -13.04
CA THR A 29 2.85 4.97 -12.25
C THR A 29 2.58 4.60 -10.79
N ILE A 30 1.83 3.53 -10.54
CA ILE A 30 1.51 3.08 -9.18
C ILE A 30 2.78 2.78 -8.39
N TYR A 31 3.73 2.03 -8.98
CA TYR A 31 4.99 1.70 -8.32
C TYR A 31 5.81 2.93 -7.97
N ILE A 32 5.89 3.92 -8.87
CA ILE A 32 6.58 5.18 -8.59
C ILE A 32 5.91 5.93 -7.45
N LEU A 33 4.60 6.12 -7.54
CA LEU A 33 3.87 6.93 -6.58
C LEU A 33 3.90 6.32 -5.18
N PHE A 34 3.83 4.99 -5.09
CA PHE A 34 3.79 4.30 -3.80
C PHE A 34 5.19 4.10 -3.21
N SER A 35 6.25 4.28 -4.01
CA SER A 35 7.63 4.29 -3.53
C SER A 35 8.09 5.67 -3.02
N ARG A 36 7.26 6.71 -3.17
CA ARG A 36 7.51 8.06 -2.61
C ARG A 36 7.00 8.17 -1.18
N SER A 37 7.50 9.17 -0.46
CA SER A 37 7.06 9.44 0.91
C SER A 37 5.84 10.36 0.99
N GLU A 38 5.59 11.16 -0.05
CA GLU A 38 4.45 12.07 -0.10
C GLU A 38 3.16 11.36 -0.50
N ILE A 39 2.02 11.77 0.08
CA ILE A 39 0.71 11.27 -0.36
C ILE A 39 0.50 11.70 -1.82
N PRO A 40 0.30 10.77 -2.77
CA PRO A 40 0.04 11.10 -4.16
C PRO A 40 -1.22 11.97 -4.27
N THR A 41 -1.06 13.23 -4.68
CA THR A 41 -2.15 14.21 -4.74
C THR A 41 -2.15 14.87 -6.11
N ALA A 42 -3.20 14.61 -6.90
CA ALA A 42 -3.40 15.28 -8.18
C ALA A 42 -4.00 16.68 -7.99
N LYS A 43 -3.60 17.62 -8.85
CA LYS A 43 -4.22 18.95 -8.96
C LYS A 43 -5.62 18.85 -9.56
N GLU A 44 -6.36 19.96 -9.58
CA GLU A 44 -7.74 19.99 -10.05
C GLU A 44 -7.90 19.59 -11.54
N ASP A 45 -6.88 19.87 -12.34
CA ASP A 45 -6.77 19.60 -13.77
C ASP A 45 -5.96 18.32 -14.10
N GLN A 46 -5.62 17.52 -13.09
CA GLN A 46 -4.81 16.31 -13.23
C GLN A 46 -5.52 15.09 -12.63
N GLU A 47 -5.17 13.92 -13.15
CA GLU A 47 -5.50 12.63 -12.54
C GLU A 47 -4.23 11.90 -12.06
N ILE A 48 -4.39 10.74 -11.42
CA ILE A 48 -3.27 10.05 -10.75
C ILE A 48 -2.21 9.59 -11.75
N THR A 49 -2.60 9.10 -12.93
CA THR A 49 -1.62 8.68 -13.94
C THR A 49 -0.85 9.84 -14.59
N ASP A 50 -1.21 11.09 -14.31
CA ASP A 50 -0.48 12.29 -14.78
C ASP A 50 0.70 12.66 -13.85
N LEU A 51 0.81 12.02 -12.67
CA LEU A 51 1.82 12.35 -11.65
C LEU A 51 3.20 11.72 -11.88
N ALA A 52 3.28 10.75 -12.80
CA ALA A 52 4.50 10.12 -13.27
C ALA A 52 4.25 9.53 -14.66
N ASP A 53 5.32 9.33 -15.44
CA ASP A 53 5.27 8.66 -16.74
C ASP A 53 6.43 7.71 -16.98
N LEU A 54 6.48 7.04 -18.14
CA LEU A 54 7.54 6.09 -18.48
C LEU A 54 8.93 6.74 -18.60
N SER A 55 9.03 8.08 -18.60
CA SER A 55 10.33 8.77 -18.51
C SER A 55 10.83 8.89 -17.07
N THR A 56 9.94 8.72 -16.09
CA THR A 56 10.33 8.64 -14.69
C THR A 56 10.95 7.27 -14.43
N PRO A 57 12.18 7.17 -13.90
CA PRO A 57 12.83 5.88 -13.69
C PRO A 57 12.07 5.04 -12.66
N LEU A 58 12.07 3.72 -12.86
CA LEU A 58 11.61 2.77 -11.86
C LEU A 58 12.46 2.85 -10.59
N PRO A 59 11.90 2.48 -9.42
CA PRO A 59 12.71 2.27 -8.22
C PRO A 59 13.84 1.27 -8.47
N GLU A 60 15.02 1.50 -7.89
CA GLU A 60 16.23 0.69 -8.17
C GLU A 60 16.08 -0.81 -7.88
N TRP A 61 15.16 -1.18 -6.99
CA TRP A 61 14.86 -2.55 -6.60
C TRP A 61 13.75 -3.20 -7.45
N PHE A 62 13.12 -2.46 -8.38
CA PHE A 62 12.01 -2.93 -9.21
C PHE A 62 12.38 -2.89 -10.68
N THR A 63 12.52 -4.06 -11.30
CA THR A 63 13.06 -4.18 -12.67
C THR A 63 11.98 -4.07 -13.74
N GLU A 64 12.39 -3.91 -15.01
CA GLU A 64 11.48 -4.00 -16.16
C GLU A 64 10.84 -5.39 -16.30
N GLU A 65 11.52 -6.45 -15.83
CA GLU A 65 10.97 -7.81 -15.83
C GLU A 65 9.85 -7.93 -14.78
N ASP A 66 10.04 -7.38 -13.58
CA ASP A 66 9.00 -7.32 -12.55
C ASP A 66 7.79 -6.52 -13.04
N LEU A 67 8.03 -5.37 -13.66
CA LEU A 67 6.98 -4.56 -14.28
C LEU A 67 6.22 -5.35 -15.34
N ALA A 68 6.91 -6.12 -16.20
CA ALA A 68 6.27 -6.94 -17.22
C ALA A 68 5.39 -8.05 -16.61
N VAL A 69 5.85 -8.68 -15.51
CA VAL A 69 5.06 -9.68 -14.78
C VAL A 69 3.77 -9.07 -14.27
N TYR A 70 3.83 -7.97 -13.50
CA TYR A 70 2.65 -7.30 -12.98
C TYR A 70 1.73 -6.78 -14.08
N THR A 71 2.30 -6.23 -15.16
CA THR A 71 1.55 -5.80 -16.35
C THR A 71 0.71 -6.96 -16.89
N SER A 72 1.32 -8.12 -17.13
CA SER A 72 0.61 -9.29 -17.69
C SER A 72 -0.51 -9.82 -16.78
N LEU A 73 -0.38 -9.66 -15.47
CA LEU A 73 -1.41 -10.04 -14.50
C LEU A 73 -2.59 -9.08 -14.56
N TYR A 74 -2.32 -7.77 -14.58
CA TYR A 74 -3.36 -6.75 -14.68
C TYR A 74 -4.02 -6.65 -16.06
N GLU A 75 -3.35 -7.05 -17.14
CA GLU A 75 -3.97 -7.23 -18.46
C GLU A 75 -5.05 -8.31 -18.43
N LYS A 76 -4.85 -9.37 -17.64
CA LYS A 76 -5.82 -10.45 -17.48
C LYS A 76 -6.95 -10.10 -16.52
N SER A 77 -6.63 -9.45 -15.39
CA SER A 77 -7.61 -9.18 -14.33
C SER A 77 -8.37 -7.85 -14.48
N GLY A 78 -7.75 -6.87 -15.15
CA GLY A 78 -8.12 -5.47 -15.03
C GLY A 78 -7.93 -4.91 -13.61
N PHE A 79 -8.36 -3.66 -13.40
CA PHE A 79 -8.21 -2.92 -12.14
C PHE A 79 -9.49 -2.79 -11.32
N VAL A 80 -10.64 -3.24 -11.84
CA VAL A 80 -11.95 -3.03 -11.20
C VAL A 80 -12.01 -3.59 -9.78
N TYR A 81 -11.52 -4.82 -9.57
CA TYR A 81 -11.58 -5.44 -8.25
C TYR A 81 -10.59 -4.81 -7.24
N PRO A 82 -9.32 -4.54 -7.59
CA PRO A 82 -8.41 -3.75 -6.76
C PRO A 82 -8.91 -2.34 -6.41
N LEU A 83 -9.69 -1.70 -7.30
CA LEU A 83 -10.37 -0.44 -7.00
C LEU A 83 -11.57 -0.63 -6.06
N GLN A 84 -12.28 -1.75 -6.18
CA GLN A 84 -13.44 -2.08 -5.35
C GLN A 84 -13.05 -2.41 -3.90
N MET A 85 -11.97 -3.19 -3.72
CA MET A 85 -11.43 -3.63 -2.44
C MET A 85 -9.96 -3.20 -2.34
N PRO A 86 -9.56 -2.37 -1.37
CA PRO A 86 -10.34 -1.95 -0.20
C PRO A 86 -11.22 -0.70 -0.41
N TYR A 87 -10.96 0.12 -1.42
CA TYR A 87 -11.34 1.54 -1.43
C TYR A 87 -12.85 1.83 -1.39
N ARG A 88 -13.69 1.02 -2.04
CA ARG A 88 -15.13 1.31 -2.22
C ARG A 88 -16.06 0.46 -1.36
N SER A 89 -15.49 -0.47 -0.59
CA SER A 89 -16.28 -1.47 0.13
C SER A 89 -15.91 -1.60 1.60
N LEU A 90 -14.78 -1.05 2.04
CA LEU A 90 -14.41 -1.10 3.46
C LEU A 90 -15.50 -0.50 4.36
N HIS A 91 -16.09 0.64 3.97
CA HIS A 91 -17.16 1.30 4.71
C HIS A 91 -18.48 0.52 4.74
N LYS A 92 -18.61 -0.54 3.91
CA LYS A 92 -19.78 -1.41 3.87
C LYS A 92 -19.65 -2.63 4.77
N ARG A 93 -18.46 -2.87 5.33
CA ARG A 93 -18.23 -3.97 6.28
C ARG A 93 -18.92 -3.63 7.60
N GLN A 94 -19.65 -4.60 8.14
CA GLN A 94 -20.22 -4.46 9.47
C GLN A 94 -19.08 -4.38 10.50
N PRO A 95 -19.17 -3.49 11.50
CA PRO A 95 -18.21 -3.48 12.61
C PRO A 95 -18.16 -4.85 13.29
N ILE A 96 -16.97 -5.30 13.65
CA ILE A 96 -16.79 -6.45 14.53
C ILE A 96 -16.95 -5.94 15.96
N GLU A 97 -17.79 -6.58 16.76
CA GLU A 97 -17.93 -6.28 18.19
C GLU A 97 -16.72 -6.80 18.96
N ASP A 98 -16.17 -5.98 19.86
CA ASP A 98 -14.96 -6.27 20.68
C ASP A 98 -13.83 -6.98 19.90
N PRO A 99 -13.33 -6.40 18.79
CA PRO A 99 -12.36 -7.08 17.94
C PRO A 99 -11.05 -7.29 18.69
N LYS A 100 -10.58 -8.54 18.78
CA LYS A 100 -9.30 -8.88 19.39
C LYS A 100 -8.53 -9.89 18.56
N PHE A 101 -7.22 -9.68 18.46
CA PHE A 101 -6.29 -10.67 17.97
C PHE A 101 -5.87 -11.56 19.15
N GLU A 102 -6.23 -12.83 19.08
CA GLU A 102 -5.85 -13.86 20.06
C GLU A 102 -4.50 -14.51 19.76
N VAL A 103 -3.80 -14.01 18.74
CA VAL A 103 -2.51 -14.50 18.27
C VAL A 103 -1.46 -13.38 18.33
N PRO A 104 -0.17 -13.72 18.46
CA PRO A 104 0.91 -12.76 18.31
C PRO A 104 0.83 -12.05 16.96
N VAL A 105 0.93 -10.73 16.95
CA VAL A 105 0.86 -9.90 15.74
C VAL A 105 2.19 -9.21 15.53
N PHE A 106 2.74 -9.30 14.32
CA PHE A 106 3.94 -8.57 13.93
C PHE A 106 3.68 -7.70 12.72
N VAL A 107 3.95 -6.40 12.86
CA VAL A 107 3.90 -5.41 11.79
C VAL A 107 5.31 -4.96 11.45
N VAL A 108 5.73 -5.19 10.21
CA VAL A 108 6.96 -4.61 9.64
C VAL A 108 6.54 -3.51 8.67
N MET A 109 7.03 -2.29 8.89
CA MET A 109 6.59 -1.13 8.13
C MET A 109 7.77 -0.25 7.73
N GLY A 110 7.72 0.33 6.54
CA GLY A 110 8.65 1.38 6.14
C GLY A 110 8.32 2.72 6.78
N GLU A 111 9.29 3.41 7.38
CA GLU A 111 9.05 4.76 7.97
C GLU A 111 8.68 5.81 6.92
N LYS A 112 9.10 5.58 5.66
CA LYS A 112 8.85 6.44 4.52
C LYS A 112 7.58 6.06 3.76
N ASP A 113 6.81 5.07 4.21
CA ASP A 113 5.50 4.77 3.64
C ASP A 113 4.54 5.94 3.88
N TYR A 114 4.05 6.54 2.78
CA TYR A 114 3.09 7.63 2.81
C TYR A 114 1.77 7.24 3.50
N VAL A 115 1.45 5.95 3.63
CA VAL A 115 0.22 5.48 4.27
C VAL A 115 0.11 5.95 5.71
N ILE A 116 1.24 6.10 6.41
CA ILE A 116 1.31 6.57 7.80
C ILE A 116 0.73 7.98 7.91
N LYS A 117 0.82 8.79 6.85
CA LYS A 117 0.36 10.18 6.82
C LYS A 117 -1.17 10.30 6.66
N PHE A 118 -1.89 9.22 6.38
CA PHE A 118 -3.36 9.28 6.33
C PHE A 118 -3.96 9.44 7.73
N PRO A 119 -5.01 10.27 7.88
CA PRO A 119 -5.71 10.41 9.15
C PRO A 119 -6.16 9.06 9.72
N GLY A 120 -5.86 8.84 11.01
CA GLY A 120 -6.19 7.61 11.72
C GLY A 120 -5.13 6.51 11.65
N VAL A 121 -4.34 6.43 10.56
CA VAL A 121 -3.29 5.39 10.42
C VAL A 121 -2.14 5.65 11.40
N GLU A 122 -1.64 6.89 11.46
CA GLU A 122 -0.59 7.26 12.42
C GLU A 122 -0.99 6.97 13.87
N ALA A 123 -2.23 7.30 14.24
CA ALA A 123 -2.75 7.07 15.58
C ALA A 123 -2.89 5.58 15.91
N VAL A 124 -3.23 4.75 14.92
CA VAL A 124 -3.27 3.29 15.08
C VAL A 124 -1.87 2.74 15.34
N LEU A 125 -0.87 3.20 14.60
CA LEU A 125 0.47 2.60 14.61
C LEU A 125 1.42 3.17 15.67
N LYS A 126 1.32 4.46 16.01
CA LYS A 126 2.29 5.14 16.89
C LYS A 126 1.78 5.40 18.30
N ASN A 127 0.46 5.44 18.51
CA ASN A 127 -0.12 5.95 19.75
C ASN A 127 -0.71 4.85 20.66
N GLY A 128 -0.29 3.59 20.50
CA GLY A 128 -0.76 2.52 21.39
C GLY A 128 -2.19 2.03 21.11
N THR A 129 -2.83 2.50 20.02
CA THR A 129 -4.24 2.19 19.75
C THR A 129 -4.40 0.76 19.26
N MET A 130 -3.45 0.24 18.47
CA MET A 130 -3.51 -1.12 17.94
C MET A 130 -3.37 -2.18 19.04
N GLU A 131 -2.61 -1.88 20.10
CA GLU A 131 -2.33 -2.73 21.25
C GLU A 131 -3.59 -3.03 22.07
N LYS A 132 -4.62 -2.17 21.97
CA LYS A 132 -5.95 -2.45 22.55
C LYS A 132 -6.65 -3.63 21.86
N PHE A 133 -6.35 -3.84 20.58
CA PHE A 133 -6.92 -4.91 19.76
C PHE A 133 -5.97 -6.11 19.64
N ALA A 134 -4.65 -5.88 19.68
CA ALA A 134 -3.60 -6.90 19.62
C ALA A 134 -2.65 -6.73 20.82
N PRO A 135 -2.93 -7.35 21.98
CA PRO A 135 -2.10 -7.18 23.17
C PRO A 135 -0.66 -7.66 23.00
N ASP A 136 -0.45 -8.68 22.18
CA ASP A 136 0.87 -9.21 21.82
C ASP A 136 1.30 -8.69 20.44
N LEU A 137 1.36 -7.37 20.32
CA LEU A 137 1.77 -6.67 19.11
C LEU A 137 3.24 -6.27 19.20
N LYS A 138 3.99 -6.65 18.16
CA LYS A 138 5.30 -6.08 17.84
C LYS A 138 5.19 -5.23 16.59
N ILE A 139 5.80 -4.05 16.62
CA ILE A 139 5.97 -3.21 15.43
C ILE A 139 7.46 -2.98 15.22
N THR A 140 7.93 -3.13 13.98
CA THR A 140 9.30 -2.77 13.60
C THR A 140 9.25 -1.87 12.37
N TYR A 141 9.96 -0.75 12.49
CA TYR A 141 10.07 0.24 11.44
C TYR A 141 11.40 0.10 10.70
N ILE A 142 11.37 0.15 9.37
CA ILE A 142 12.55 0.21 8.51
C ILE A 142 12.71 1.66 8.04
N PRO A 143 13.75 2.40 8.50
CA PRO A 143 13.87 3.85 8.28
C PRO A 143 13.76 4.32 6.83
N GLU A 144 14.32 3.56 5.90
CA GLU A 144 14.31 3.90 4.46
C GLU A 144 13.21 3.16 3.68
N GLY A 145 12.38 2.37 4.36
CA GLY A 145 11.31 1.58 3.75
C GLY A 145 10.15 2.44 3.25
N SER A 146 9.73 2.20 2.01
CA SER A 146 8.52 2.75 1.40
C SER A 146 7.32 1.80 1.55
N HIS A 147 6.27 1.98 0.74
CA HIS A 147 5.08 1.14 0.76
C HIS A 147 5.34 -0.33 0.45
N PHE A 148 6.29 -0.60 -0.45
CA PHE A 148 6.69 -1.96 -0.84
C PHE A 148 7.92 -2.42 -0.04
N VAL A 149 7.91 -2.24 1.28
CA VAL A 149 9.08 -2.50 2.15
C VAL A 149 9.64 -3.93 1.99
N GLN A 150 8.79 -4.91 1.70
CA GLN A 150 9.18 -6.30 1.46
C GLN A 150 9.90 -6.51 0.12
N GLU A 151 9.63 -5.69 -0.89
CA GLU A 151 10.31 -5.75 -2.19
C GLU A 151 11.59 -4.90 -2.16
N GLN A 152 11.57 -3.79 -1.43
CA GLN A 152 12.71 -2.88 -1.28
C GLN A 152 13.82 -3.46 -0.37
N PHE A 153 13.45 -4.14 0.72
CA PHE A 153 14.39 -4.71 1.69
C PHE A 153 14.08 -6.19 1.99
N PRO A 154 14.09 -7.07 0.98
CA PRO A 154 13.61 -8.44 1.11
C PRO A 154 14.38 -9.23 2.17
N ASP A 155 15.72 -9.14 2.18
CA ASP A 155 16.54 -9.86 3.16
C ASP A 155 16.25 -9.41 4.60
N LYS A 156 16.06 -8.11 4.81
CA LYS A 156 15.77 -7.56 6.14
C LYS A 156 14.38 -7.97 6.62
N VAL A 157 13.38 -7.90 5.73
CA VAL A 157 12.02 -8.35 6.06
C VAL A 157 12.01 -9.85 6.34
N ASN A 158 12.71 -10.65 5.54
CA ASN A 158 12.85 -12.10 5.77
C ASN A 158 13.51 -12.42 7.12
N GLU A 159 14.60 -11.73 7.47
CA GLU A 159 15.26 -11.88 8.79
C GLU A 159 14.28 -11.61 9.94
N LEU A 160 13.53 -10.50 9.85
CA LEU A 160 12.54 -10.11 10.87
C LEU A 160 11.42 -11.14 11.00
N LEU A 161 10.84 -11.59 9.88
CA LEU A 161 9.77 -12.58 9.88
C LEU A 161 10.24 -13.93 10.41
N LEU A 162 11.40 -14.41 9.99
CA LEU A 162 11.97 -15.67 10.48
C LEU A 162 12.32 -15.59 11.97
N GLY A 163 12.81 -14.44 12.45
CA GLY A 163 13.02 -14.22 13.88
C GLY A 163 11.71 -14.32 14.66
N PHE A 164 10.67 -13.61 14.20
CA PHE A 164 9.35 -13.66 14.83
C PHE A 164 8.77 -15.07 14.87
N LEU A 165 8.86 -15.84 13.78
CA LEU A 165 8.36 -17.23 13.73
C LEU A 165 9.16 -18.18 14.64
N LYS A 166 10.45 -17.95 14.85
CA LYS A 166 11.27 -18.74 15.80
C LYS A 166 10.89 -18.48 17.25
N ASP A 167 10.55 -17.23 17.58
CA ASP A 167 10.11 -16.83 18.91
C ASP A 167 8.69 -17.34 19.23
N HIS A 168 7.90 -17.68 18.19
CA HIS A 168 6.52 -18.17 18.29
C HIS A 168 6.34 -19.52 17.56
N PRO A 169 6.97 -20.61 18.03
CA PRO A 169 6.82 -21.91 17.42
C PRO A 169 5.36 -22.38 17.48
N VAL A 170 4.89 -23.03 16.42
CA VAL A 170 3.57 -23.68 16.41
C VAL A 170 3.57 -24.76 17.49
N ALA A 171 2.58 -24.70 18.38
CA ALA A 171 2.38 -25.68 19.45
C ALA A 171 2.08 -27.09 18.91
#